data_AF-A0A7X6QB69-F1
#
_entry.id   AF-A0A7X6QB69-F1
#
_cell.length_a   1.000
_cell.length_b   1.000
_cell.length_c   1.000
_cell.angle_alpha   90.00
_cell.angle_beta   90.00
_cell.angle_gamma   90.00
#
_symmetry.space_group_name_H-M   'P 1'
#
loop_
_entity.id
_entity.type
_entity.pdbx_description
1 polymer ?
#
loop_
_entity_poly.entity_id
_entity_poly.type
_entity_poly.pdbx_seq_one_letter_code
_entity_poly.pdbx_strand_id
1 'polypeptide(L)'
;MKESPNEIVPEGAAKVLLHTCCAPCSGAIIEWMMQAGITPVIYYCNPNIYPLEEYLVRKGECSRYARSLGLQIVDADYDHAAWLHCIKGLESEPERGTRCLECFRMRLLSAARYASENGFKVFTSTLGSSRWKRHDQIVEAGLWAASQFSGLTFWQRNWRQGGLQERRSAIIREQDFYNQRYCGCEFSMENMRDDKKHARQRIKRVVGVMTPEQKTAQSRAVWERLEQTGIFRSSTDILIYWSMDDEVRTPPFIEKWHAVKRFYLPSVQGDTLVVKRYTGSRMLTQGEQFGIPEPEGEAVSDLSPITLVVVPGRAFNKQGHRLGRGRGFYDRLLPLLPHAVKAGACFDCQKLPSVPTDENDIKMDFII
;
A
#
# COMPACT_ATOMS: atom_id res chain seq x y z
N MET A 1 -29.20 -2.03 31.78
CA MET A 1 -29.94 -0.87 31.23
C MET A 1 -29.15 -0.36 30.04
N LYS A 2 -29.75 -0.31 28.84
CA LYS A 2 -29.16 0.44 27.72
C LYS A 2 -29.46 1.91 28.00
N GLU A 3 -28.43 2.70 28.26
CA GLU A 3 -28.53 4.16 28.37
C GLU A 3 -29.18 4.73 27.11
N SER A 4 -30.03 5.75 27.27
CA SER A 4 -30.70 6.41 26.15
C SER A 4 -29.68 7.18 25.30
N PRO A 5 -29.80 7.27 23.97
CA PRO A 5 -28.89 8.04 23.11
C PRO A 5 -28.68 9.49 23.59
N ASN A 6 -29.72 10.08 24.20
CA ASN A 6 -29.70 11.44 24.75
C ASN A 6 -28.83 11.60 26.01
N GLU A 7 -28.51 10.51 26.71
CA GLU A 7 -27.61 10.51 27.87
C GLU A 7 -26.15 10.28 27.45
N ILE A 8 -25.92 9.78 26.24
CA ILE A 8 -24.62 9.31 25.75
C ILE A 8 -23.92 10.38 24.88
N VAL A 9 -24.67 11.09 24.05
CA VAL A 9 -24.13 12.12 23.13
C VAL A 9 -24.27 13.50 23.77
N PRO A 10 -23.23 14.35 23.73
CA PRO A 10 -23.34 15.73 24.18
C PRO A 10 -24.56 16.43 23.57
N GLU A 11 -25.27 17.21 24.38
CA GLU A 11 -26.43 18.00 23.95
C GLU A 11 -27.62 17.19 23.38
N GLY A 12 -27.63 15.86 23.58
CA GLY A 12 -28.68 14.99 23.05
C GLY A 12 -28.72 14.95 21.51
N ALA A 13 -27.59 15.19 20.85
CA ALA A 13 -27.54 15.29 19.40
C ALA A 13 -27.85 13.94 18.70
N ALA A 14 -28.93 13.90 17.92
CA ALA A 14 -29.32 12.72 17.14
C ALA A 14 -28.39 12.41 15.94
N LYS A 15 -27.62 13.41 15.48
CA LYS A 15 -26.66 13.29 14.38
C LYS A 15 -25.27 13.70 14.85
N VAL A 16 -24.29 12.84 14.62
CA VAL A 16 -22.88 13.08 14.97
C VAL A 16 -22.04 12.96 13.70
N LEU A 17 -21.18 13.96 13.46
CA LEU A 17 -20.14 13.84 12.43
C LEU A 17 -18.96 13.05 12.99
N LEU A 18 -18.62 11.93 12.35
CA LEU A 18 -17.50 11.08 12.76
C LEU A 18 -16.32 11.27 11.80
N HIS A 19 -15.35 12.09 12.19
CA HIS A 19 -14.06 12.15 11.49
C HIS A 19 -13.36 10.78 11.57
N THR A 20 -13.03 10.20 10.42
CA THR A 20 -12.55 8.83 10.29
C THR A 20 -11.18 8.75 9.64
N CYS A 21 -10.25 8.03 10.27
CA CYS A 21 -8.90 7.83 9.72
C CYS A 21 -8.74 6.59 8.83
N CYS A 22 -9.47 5.51 9.11
CA CYS A 22 -9.44 4.25 8.35
C CYS A 22 -10.55 3.29 8.83
N ALA A 23 -10.90 2.30 8.00
CA ALA A 23 -11.91 1.29 8.33
C ALA A 23 -11.61 0.50 9.63
N PRO A 24 -10.38 0.05 9.91
CA PRO A 24 -10.07 -0.62 11.19
C PRO A 24 -10.29 0.25 12.43
N CYS A 25 -10.07 1.57 12.34
CA CYS A 25 -10.25 2.45 13.49
C CYS A 25 -11.71 2.86 13.70
N SER A 26 -12.52 2.84 12.64
CA SER A 26 -13.93 3.22 12.69
C SER A 26 -14.88 2.05 12.94
N GLY A 27 -14.57 0.83 12.48
CA GLY A 27 -15.49 -0.31 12.49
C GLY A 27 -16.24 -0.52 13.80
N ALA A 28 -15.50 -0.79 14.88
CA ALA A 28 -16.09 -1.01 16.20
C ALA A 28 -16.81 0.24 16.76
N ILE A 29 -16.35 1.45 16.42
CA ILE A 29 -16.98 2.70 16.86
C ILE A 29 -18.33 2.87 16.16
N ILE A 30 -18.38 2.61 14.85
CA ILE A 30 -19.61 2.70 14.05
C ILE A 30 -20.63 1.69 14.55
N GLU A 31 -20.25 0.42 14.73
CA GLU A 31 -21.16 -0.60 15.29
C GLU A 31 -21.70 -0.19 16.66
N TRP A 32 -20.82 0.31 17.54
CA TRP A 32 -21.22 0.76 18.86
C TRP A 32 -22.19 1.96 18.80
N MET A 33 -21.91 2.95 17.95
CA MET A 33 -22.80 4.10 17.74
C MET A 33 -24.17 3.65 17.26
N MET A 34 -24.23 2.78 16.26
CA MET A 34 -25.49 2.28 15.71
C MET A 34 -26.28 1.46 16.74
N GLN A 35 -25.61 0.64 17.56
CA GLN A 35 -26.24 -0.11 18.66
C GLN A 35 -26.77 0.81 19.77
N ALA A 36 -26.14 1.97 19.95
CA ALA A 36 -26.59 3.04 20.84
C ALA A 36 -27.65 3.96 20.19
N GLY A 37 -28.17 3.62 19.00
CA GLY A 37 -29.19 4.42 18.31
C GLY A 37 -28.66 5.68 17.63
N ILE A 38 -27.35 5.85 17.51
CA ILE A 38 -26.69 7.00 16.89
C ILE A 38 -26.34 6.63 15.44
N THR A 39 -26.81 7.43 14.47
CA THR A 39 -26.44 7.25 13.06
C THR A 39 -25.36 8.27 12.68
N PRO A 40 -24.07 7.87 12.60
CA PRO A 40 -23.01 8.80 12.28
C PRO A 40 -22.94 9.12 10.79
N VAL A 41 -22.57 10.35 10.46
CA VAL A 41 -22.09 10.70 9.11
C VAL A 41 -20.57 10.60 9.11
N ILE A 42 -20.03 9.79 8.21
CA ILE A 42 -18.59 9.52 8.14
C ILE A 42 -17.91 10.65 7.37
N TYR A 43 -16.93 11.30 7.99
CA TYR A 43 -16.12 12.33 7.34
C TYR A 43 -14.68 11.83 7.20
N TYR A 44 -14.26 11.52 5.98
CA TYR A 44 -12.93 10.98 5.70
C TYR A 44 -11.97 12.12 5.31
N CYS A 45 -11.13 12.58 6.26
CA CYS A 45 -10.13 13.63 6.03
C CYS A 45 -8.76 13.18 6.53
N ASN A 46 -7.87 12.87 5.58
CA ASN A 46 -6.58 12.27 5.86
C ASN A 46 -5.48 12.74 4.89
N PRO A 47 -5.26 14.06 4.71
CA PRO A 47 -4.26 14.58 3.79
C PRO A 47 -2.83 14.19 4.19
N ASN A 48 -2.63 13.80 5.45
CA ASN A 48 -1.35 13.30 5.94
C ASN A 48 -0.96 11.92 5.40
N ILE A 49 -1.87 11.17 4.75
CA ILE A 49 -1.58 9.81 4.33
C ILE A 49 -0.76 9.85 3.04
N TYR A 50 0.39 9.18 3.08
CA TYR A 50 1.34 9.12 1.98
C TYR A 50 1.85 7.68 1.83
N PRO A 51 2.07 7.20 0.60
CA PRO A 51 1.79 7.89 -0.67
C PRO A 51 0.30 7.90 -1.02
N LEU A 52 -0.08 8.54 -2.13
CA LEU A 52 -1.48 8.66 -2.57
C LEU A 52 -2.18 7.29 -2.66
N GLU A 53 -1.47 6.24 -3.06
CA GLU A 53 -2.03 4.89 -3.18
C GLU A 53 -2.48 4.33 -1.81
N GLU A 54 -1.74 4.64 -0.73
CA GLU A 54 -2.15 4.27 0.62
C GLU A 54 -3.45 4.99 1.01
N TYR A 55 -3.56 6.28 0.67
CA TYR A 55 -4.76 7.06 0.92
C TYR A 55 -5.96 6.47 0.17
N LEU A 56 -5.80 6.15 -1.12
CA LEU A 56 -6.86 5.57 -1.95
C LEU A 56 -7.33 4.20 -1.41
N VAL A 57 -6.41 3.34 -0.97
CA VAL A 57 -6.76 2.04 -0.36
C VAL A 57 -7.56 2.25 0.93
N ARG A 58 -7.04 3.05 1.87
CA ARG A 58 -7.72 3.29 3.16
C ARG A 58 -9.07 3.98 2.99
N LYS A 59 -9.19 4.91 2.04
CA LYS A 59 -10.45 5.55 1.66
C LYS A 59 -11.43 4.55 1.07
N GLY A 60 -10.98 3.75 0.11
CA GLY A 60 -11.81 2.77 -0.58
C GLY A 60 -12.43 1.77 0.39
N GLU A 61 -11.63 1.25 1.33
CA GLU A 61 -12.13 0.34 2.36
C GLU A 61 -13.09 1.01 3.35
N CYS A 62 -12.78 2.23 3.79
CA CYS A 62 -13.68 2.98 4.67
C CYS A 62 -15.02 3.26 3.97
N SER A 63 -14.98 3.62 2.70
CA SER A 63 -16.17 3.89 1.87
C SER A 63 -16.99 2.65 1.64
N ARG A 64 -16.34 1.52 1.31
CA ARG A 64 -17.01 0.21 1.15
C ARG A 64 -17.77 -0.16 2.42
N TYR A 65 -17.11 -0.05 3.57
CA TYR A 65 -17.72 -0.43 4.84
C TYR A 65 -18.87 0.50 5.25
N ALA A 66 -18.68 1.82 5.14
CA ALA A 66 -19.75 2.79 5.42
C ALA A 66 -21.00 2.54 4.55
N ARG A 67 -20.81 2.33 3.24
CA ARG A 67 -21.90 2.02 2.30
C ARG A 67 -22.60 0.70 2.61
N SER A 68 -21.86 -0.34 3.02
CA SER A 68 -22.48 -1.63 3.41
C SER A 68 -23.40 -1.53 4.62
N LEU A 69 -23.23 -0.49 5.44
CA LEU A 69 -24.08 -0.19 6.60
C LEU A 69 -25.16 0.85 6.29
N GLY A 70 -25.28 1.31 5.04
CA GLY A 70 -26.20 2.37 4.64
C GLY A 70 -25.84 3.75 5.18
N LEU A 71 -24.59 3.98 5.59
CA LEU A 71 -24.15 5.26 6.15
C LEU A 71 -23.67 6.22 5.06
N GLN A 72 -23.95 7.50 5.25
CA GLN A 72 -23.37 8.57 4.44
C GLN A 72 -21.87 8.68 4.73
N ILE A 73 -21.07 8.74 3.67
CA ILE A 73 -19.65 9.07 3.74
C ILE A 73 -19.36 10.30 2.89
N VAL A 74 -18.62 11.23 3.47
CA VAL A 74 -18.12 12.45 2.86
C VAL A 74 -16.61 12.31 2.78
N ASP A 75 -16.08 12.40 1.58
CA ASP A 75 -14.64 12.43 1.34
C ASP A 75 -14.18 13.87 1.28
N ALA A 76 -13.25 14.25 2.15
CA ALA A 76 -12.60 15.55 2.06
C ALA A 76 -11.46 15.47 1.04
N ASP A 77 -11.26 16.56 0.29
CA ASP A 77 -10.24 16.62 -0.75
C ASP A 77 -8.85 16.24 -0.22
N TYR A 78 -8.16 15.40 -0.99
CA TYR A 78 -6.79 14.99 -0.67
C TYR A 78 -5.81 16.08 -1.08
N ASP A 79 -5.48 16.96 -0.14
CA ASP A 79 -4.46 17.99 -0.31
C ASP A 79 -3.22 17.72 0.55
N HIS A 80 -2.34 16.86 0.03
CA HIS A 80 -1.09 16.54 0.69
C HIS A 80 -0.11 17.73 0.72
N ALA A 81 -0.16 18.61 -0.28
CA ALA A 81 0.72 19.77 -0.36
C ALA A 81 0.38 20.80 0.74
N ALA A 82 -0.90 21.07 0.98
CA ALA A 82 -1.34 21.89 2.10
C ALA A 82 -0.95 21.26 3.45
N TRP A 83 -1.02 19.93 3.56
CA TRP A 83 -0.56 19.25 4.78
C TRP A 83 0.94 19.41 5.01
N LEU A 84 1.77 19.24 3.97
CA LEU A 84 3.22 19.50 4.05
C LEU A 84 3.52 20.94 4.44
N HIS A 85 2.77 21.90 3.91
CA HIS A 85 2.88 23.30 4.29
C HIS A 85 2.56 23.52 5.77
N CYS A 86 1.49 22.88 6.28
CA CYS A 86 1.06 22.96 7.68
C CYS A 86 2.11 22.42 8.67
N ILE A 87 2.91 21.42 8.27
CA ILE A 87 3.92 20.80 9.14
C ILE A 87 5.34 21.27 8.86
N LYS A 88 5.51 22.29 8.01
CA LYS A 88 6.83 22.80 7.62
C LYS A 88 7.65 23.24 8.85
N GLY A 89 8.88 22.75 8.94
CA GLY A 89 9.77 22.98 10.09
C GLY A 89 9.58 21.98 11.25
N LEU A 90 8.61 21.06 11.16
CA LEU A 90 8.35 19.99 12.13
C LEU A 90 8.70 18.60 11.56
N GLU A 91 9.41 18.52 10.44
CA GLU A 91 9.74 17.27 9.75
C GLU A 91 10.56 16.33 10.65
N SER A 92 11.49 16.89 11.44
CA SER A 92 12.37 16.16 12.36
C SER A 92 11.73 15.82 13.72
N GLU A 93 10.52 16.31 14.01
CA GLU A 93 9.84 16.01 15.26
C GLU A 93 9.55 14.51 15.38
N PRO A 94 9.65 13.90 16.57
CA PRO A 94 9.33 12.50 16.75
C PRO A 94 7.82 12.22 16.55
N GLU A 95 7.48 10.96 16.26
CA GLU A 95 6.08 10.53 16.32
C GLU A 95 5.52 10.76 17.74
N ARG A 96 4.27 11.23 17.85
CA ARG A 96 3.65 11.75 19.09
C ARG A 96 4.26 13.04 19.65
N GLY A 97 5.15 13.69 18.89
CA GLY A 97 5.65 15.04 19.13
C GLY A 97 4.75 16.12 18.53
N THR A 98 5.33 17.31 18.31
CA THR A 98 4.61 18.53 17.91
C THR A 98 3.97 18.39 16.52
N ARG A 99 4.66 17.74 15.58
CA ARG A 99 4.13 17.45 14.23
C ARG A 99 2.79 16.70 14.27
N CYS A 100 2.62 15.77 15.20
CA CYS A 100 1.38 15.02 15.32
C CYS A 100 0.21 15.89 15.78
N LEU A 101 0.45 16.81 16.71
CA LEU A 101 -0.57 17.75 17.18
C LEU A 101 -1.04 18.67 16.04
N GLU A 102 -0.13 19.27 15.28
CA GLU A 102 -0.48 20.13 14.14
C GLU A 102 -1.23 19.37 13.04
N CYS A 103 -0.80 18.13 12.76
CA CYS A 103 -1.53 17.23 11.86
C CYS A 103 -2.97 16.98 12.35
N PHE A 104 -3.19 16.77 13.65
CA PHE A 104 -4.55 16.59 14.19
C PHE A 104 -5.36 17.88 14.15
N ARG A 105 -4.76 19.04 14.45
CA ARG A 105 -5.41 20.36 14.36
C ARG A 105 -5.95 20.60 12.96
N MET A 106 -5.11 20.44 11.92
CA MET A 106 -5.55 20.63 10.53
C MET A 106 -6.75 19.74 10.17
N ARG A 107 -6.68 18.45 10.52
CA ARG A 107 -7.70 17.46 10.17
C ARG A 107 -9.01 17.66 10.93
N LEU A 108 -8.93 17.95 12.22
CA LEU A 108 -10.10 18.18 13.05
C LEU A 108 -10.72 19.55 12.76
N LEU A 109 -9.95 20.56 12.34
CA LEU A 109 -10.48 21.82 11.84
C LEU A 109 -11.28 21.62 10.56
N SER A 110 -10.80 20.80 9.63
CA SER A 110 -11.56 20.43 8.43
C SER A 110 -12.90 19.77 8.77
N ALA A 111 -12.90 18.85 9.74
CA ALA A 111 -14.13 18.21 10.23
C ALA A 111 -15.06 19.18 10.94
N ALA A 112 -14.52 20.08 11.78
CA ALA A 112 -15.29 21.09 12.51
C ALA A 112 -15.96 22.09 11.56
N ARG A 113 -15.23 22.53 10.53
CA ARG A 113 -15.77 23.37 9.45
C ARG A 113 -16.95 22.70 8.76
N TYR A 114 -16.76 21.46 8.29
CA TYR A 114 -17.83 20.71 7.65
C TYR A 114 -19.03 20.51 8.59
N ALA A 115 -18.79 20.20 9.86
CA ALA A 115 -19.83 20.04 10.86
C ALA A 115 -20.67 21.31 11.00
N SER A 116 -20.02 22.46 11.18
CA SER A 116 -20.67 23.77 11.34
C SER A 116 -21.48 24.15 10.09
N GLU A 117 -20.89 24.03 8.90
CA GLU A 117 -21.53 24.38 7.62
C GLU A 117 -22.73 23.47 7.27
N ASN A 118 -22.79 22.26 7.82
CA ASN A 118 -23.82 21.27 7.51
C ASN A 118 -24.77 20.98 8.69
N GLY A 119 -24.79 21.87 9.70
CA GLY A 119 -25.77 21.83 10.79
C GLY A 119 -25.56 20.72 11.83
N PHE A 120 -24.35 20.19 11.95
CA PHE A 120 -24.01 19.29 13.05
C PHE A 120 -23.65 20.09 14.30
N LYS A 121 -24.26 19.73 15.43
CA LYS A 121 -23.90 20.31 16.75
C LYS A 121 -22.73 19.59 17.40
N VAL A 122 -22.52 18.32 17.05
CA VAL A 122 -21.50 17.47 17.66
C VAL A 122 -20.69 16.76 16.58
N PHE A 123 -19.37 16.79 16.75
CA PHE A 123 -18.45 15.95 16.00
C PHE A 123 -17.47 15.22 16.93
N THR A 124 -16.96 14.09 16.47
CA THR A 124 -15.94 13.31 17.17
C THR A 124 -14.97 12.68 16.17
N SER A 125 -14.00 11.92 16.67
CA SER A 125 -12.92 11.40 15.85
C SER A 125 -12.51 9.98 16.22
N THR A 126 -12.34 9.14 15.20
CA THR A 126 -11.76 7.80 15.37
C THR A 126 -10.27 7.84 15.69
N LEU A 127 -9.61 9.02 15.63
CA LEU A 127 -8.22 9.16 16.08
C LEU A 127 -8.05 8.68 17.53
N GLY A 128 -9.08 8.87 18.36
CA GLY A 128 -9.10 8.45 19.77
C GLY A 128 -8.92 6.94 19.96
N SER A 129 -9.27 6.09 18.99
CA SER A 129 -9.08 4.63 19.11
C SER A 129 -7.66 4.15 18.80
N SER A 130 -6.82 5.01 18.22
CA SER A 130 -5.51 4.60 17.70
C SER A 130 -4.47 4.52 18.80
N ARG A 131 -3.87 3.34 19.03
CA ARG A 131 -2.71 3.16 19.95
C ARG A 131 -1.47 3.97 19.56
N TRP A 132 -1.37 4.37 18.29
CA TRP A 132 -0.23 5.12 17.76
C TRP A 132 -0.24 6.58 18.18
N LYS A 133 -1.42 7.10 18.55
CA LYS A 133 -1.62 8.52 18.81
C LYS A 133 -1.73 8.80 20.29
N ARG A 134 -1.32 9.98 20.72
CA ARG A 134 -1.55 10.48 22.07
C ARG A 134 -2.98 11.00 22.18
N HIS A 135 -3.72 10.52 23.18
CA HIS A 135 -5.14 10.83 23.32
C HIS A 135 -5.35 12.30 23.72
N ASP A 136 -4.49 12.80 24.59
CA ASP A 136 -4.43 14.20 25.01
C ASP A 136 -4.22 15.15 23.83
N GLN A 137 -3.31 14.86 22.90
CA GLN A 137 -3.12 15.67 21.68
C GLN A 137 -4.37 15.69 20.78
N ILE A 138 -5.12 14.58 20.72
CA ILE A 138 -6.36 14.50 19.94
C ILE A 138 -7.46 15.33 20.59
N VAL A 139 -7.58 15.24 21.92
CA VAL A 139 -8.53 16.02 22.70
C VAL A 139 -8.23 17.51 22.55
N GLU A 140 -6.97 17.91 22.71
CA GLU A 140 -6.51 19.29 22.53
C GLU A 140 -6.85 19.82 21.14
N ALA A 141 -6.48 19.09 20.07
CA ALA A 141 -6.77 19.49 18.70
C ALA A 141 -8.28 19.56 18.40
N GLY A 142 -9.07 18.64 18.96
CA GLY A 142 -10.52 18.63 18.76
C GLY A 142 -11.25 19.76 19.46
N LEU A 143 -10.85 20.06 20.70
CA LEU A 143 -11.35 21.21 21.45
C LEU A 143 -10.99 22.53 20.78
N TRP A 144 -9.75 22.68 20.34
CA TRP A 144 -9.30 23.86 19.59
C TRP A 144 -10.07 24.01 18.27
N ALA A 145 -10.31 22.92 17.54
CA ALA A 145 -11.08 22.96 16.30
C ALA A 145 -12.54 23.35 16.54
N ALA A 146 -13.18 22.82 17.59
CA ALA A 146 -14.54 23.19 17.97
C ALA A 146 -14.66 24.67 18.34
N SER A 147 -13.68 25.23 19.07
CA SER A 147 -13.73 26.63 19.50
C SER A 147 -13.65 27.64 18.35
N GLN A 148 -13.30 27.21 17.14
CA GLN A 148 -13.34 28.05 15.94
C GLN A 148 -14.76 28.28 15.41
N PHE A 149 -15.76 27.53 15.91
CA PHE A 149 -17.15 27.57 15.41
C PHE A 149 -18.14 27.68 16.57
N SER A 150 -19.04 28.65 16.49
CA SER A 150 -20.05 28.85 17.54
C SER A 150 -21.07 27.72 17.56
N GLY A 151 -21.39 27.21 18.76
CA GLY A 151 -22.38 26.15 18.96
C GLY A 151 -21.96 24.75 18.51
N LEU A 152 -20.66 24.54 18.27
CA LEU A 152 -20.12 23.23 17.89
C LEU A 152 -19.37 22.61 19.08
N THR A 153 -19.71 21.36 19.38
CA THR A 153 -19.10 20.59 20.47
C THR A 153 -18.25 19.44 19.92
N PHE A 154 -16.99 19.36 20.38
CA PHE A 154 -16.16 18.17 20.19
C PHE A 154 -16.44 17.14 21.27
N TRP A 155 -16.96 15.98 20.89
CA TRP A 155 -17.20 14.88 21.82
C TRP A 155 -15.90 14.10 22.08
N GLN A 156 -15.27 14.42 23.21
CA GLN A 156 -13.98 13.90 23.69
C GLN A 156 -14.06 12.45 24.20
N ARG A 157 -14.57 11.53 23.39
CA ARG A 157 -14.73 10.13 23.81
C ARG A 157 -13.44 9.33 23.62
N ASN A 158 -13.03 8.62 24.67
CA ASN A 158 -11.93 7.67 24.60
C ASN A 158 -12.41 6.30 24.08
N TRP A 159 -12.24 6.08 22.78
CA TRP A 159 -12.61 4.83 22.09
C TRP A 159 -11.69 3.64 22.38
N ARG A 160 -10.81 3.72 23.38
CA ARG A 160 -9.94 2.61 23.81
C ARG A 160 -10.54 1.79 24.95
N GLN A 161 -11.64 2.27 25.54
CA GLN A 161 -12.30 1.64 26.68
C GLN A 161 -13.53 0.84 26.25
N GLY A 162 -14.11 0.06 27.17
CA GLY A 162 -15.40 -0.60 26.97
C GLY A 162 -15.42 -1.73 25.93
N GLY A 163 -14.32 -2.49 25.78
CA GLY A 163 -14.26 -3.65 24.88
C GLY A 163 -14.09 -3.32 23.39
N LEU A 164 -13.97 -2.04 23.03
CA LEU A 164 -13.91 -1.61 21.62
C LEU A 164 -12.61 -2.03 20.91
N GLN A 165 -11.52 -2.27 21.65
CA GLN A 165 -10.24 -2.71 21.06
C GLN A 165 -10.29 -4.20 20.67
N GLU A 166 -10.95 -5.01 21.49
CA GLU A 166 -11.25 -6.42 21.21
C GLU A 166 -12.20 -6.52 20.02
N ARG A 167 -13.28 -5.72 20.03
CA ARG A 167 -14.23 -5.68 18.89
C ARG A 167 -13.56 -5.21 17.62
N ARG A 168 -12.68 -4.21 17.68
CA ARG A 168 -11.84 -3.79 16.55
C ARG A 168 -11.05 -4.96 15.98
N SER A 169 -10.46 -5.80 16.83
CA SER A 169 -9.65 -6.94 16.37
C SER A 169 -10.49 -8.07 15.76
N ALA A 170 -11.74 -8.23 16.21
CA ALA A 170 -12.71 -9.14 15.58
C ALA A 170 -13.15 -8.62 14.22
N ILE A 171 -13.60 -7.36 14.13
CA ILE A 171 -14.16 -6.81 12.89
C ILE A 171 -13.15 -6.71 11.75
N ILE A 172 -11.86 -6.48 12.06
CA ILE A 172 -10.79 -6.52 11.05
C ILE A 172 -10.74 -7.88 10.34
N ARG A 173 -10.97 -8.97 11.08
CA ARG A 173 -10.96 -10.34 10.52
C ARG A 173 -12.26 -10.63 9.77
N GLU A 174 -13.40 -10.26 10.35
CA GLU A 174 -14.72 -10.48 9.76
C GLU A 174 -14.89 -9.74 8.42
N GLN A 175 -14.36 -8.53 8.32
CA GLN A 175 -14.52 -7.65 7.16
C GLN A 175 -13.31 -7.66 6.21
N ASP A 176 -12.30 -8.49 6.51
CA ASP A 176 -10.98 -8.54 5.85
C ASP A 176 -10.38 -7.13 5.62
N PHE A 177 -10.39 -6.31 6.68
CA PHE A 177 -9.85 -4.95 6.57
C PHE A 177 -8.32 -4.97 6.46
N TYR A 178 -7.79 -4.06 5.65
CA TYR A 178 -6.41 -3.67 5.72
C TYR A 178 -6.09 -3.09 7.10
N ASN A 179 -5.35 -3.85 7.88
CA ASN A 179 -4.83 -3.37 9.15
C ASN A 179 -3.56 -2.53 8.94
N GLN A 180 -3.68 -1.22 9.11
CA GLN A 180 -2.55 -0.29 9.01
C GLN A 180 -1.57 -0.52 10.19
N ARG A 181 -0.27 -0.55 9.92
CA ARG A 181 0.78 -0.69 10.96
C ARG A 181 1.60 0.57 11.23
N TYR A 182 1.19 1.70 10.66
CA TYR A 182 1.79 3.02 10.85
C TYR A 182 0.70 4.10 10.77
N CYS A 183 1.02 5.31 11.20
CA CYS A 183 0.06 6.42 11.20
C CYS A 183 -0.49 6.73 9.80
N GLY A 184 0.36 6.63 8.77
CA GLY A 184 0.04 6.95 7.39
C GLY A 184 0.90 8.08 6.82
N CYS A 185 1.52 8.92 7.66
CA CYS A 185 2.41 9.97 7.18
C CYS A 185 3.80 9.45 6.83
N GLU A 186 4.48 10.14 5.91
CA GLU A 186 5.79 9.75 5.42
C GLU A 186 6.85 9.66 6.52
N PHE A 187 6.77 10.55 7.51
CA PHE A 187 7.64 10.55 8.67
C PHE A 187 7.38 9.41 9.66
N SER A 188 6.23 8.74 9.57
CA SER A 188 5.94 7.52 10.33
C SER A 188 6.29 6.24 9.56
N MET A 189 6.75 6.35 8.30
CA MET A 189 7.14 5.19 7.49
C MET A 189 8.52 4.64 7.86
N GLU A 190 9.39 5.44 8.50
CA GLU A 190 10.75 4.99 8.84
C GLU A 190 10.72 3.78 9.78
N ASN A 191 9.75 3.75 10.70
CA ASN A 191 9.48 2.64 11.60
C ASN A 191 8.99 1.34 10.91
N MET A 192 8.68 1.37 9.60
CA MET A 192 8.30 0.20 8.79
C MET A 192 9.42 -0.33 7.89
N ARG A 193 10.55 0.38 7.77
CA ARG A 193 11.59 0.09 6.76
C ARG A 193 12.26 -1.28 6.95
N ASP A 194 12.12 -1.91 8.11
CA ASP A 194 12.75 -3.20 8.43
C ASP A 194 11.88 -4.45 8.22
N ASP A 195 10.60 -4.33 7.80
CA ASP A 195 9.74 -5.51 7.60
C ASP A 195 9.48 -5.83 6.12
N LYS A 196 10.26 -6.76 5.57
CA LYS A 196 10.12 -7.31 4.20
C LYS A 196 8.71 -7.85 3.92
N LYS A 197 8.02 -8.45 4.90
CA LYS A 197 6.67 -9.01 4.71
C LYS A 197 5.66 -7.90 4.45
N HIS A 198 5.79 -6.75 5.12
CA HIS A 198 4.90 -5.62 4.88
C HIS A 198 5.16 -4.92 3.57
N ALA A 199 6.42 -4.68 3.24
CA ALA A 199 6.76 -4.09 1.96
C ALA A 199 6.18 -4.93 0.80
N ARG A 200 6.25 -6.27 0.88
CA ARG A 200 5.61 -7.19 -0.09
C ARG A 200 4.10 -7.03 -0.15
N GLN A 201 3.42 -7.00 1.00
CA GLN A 201 1.95 -6.87 1.06
C GLN A 201 1.45 -5.53 0.52
N ARG A 202 2.15 -4.43 0.87
CA ARG A 202 1.82 -3.09 0.38
C ARG A 202 1.88 -3.04 -1.14
N ILE A 203 3.01 -3.45 -1.73
CA ILE A 203 3.15 -3.40 -3.19
C ILE A 203 2.17 -4.33 -3.90
N LYS A 204 1.93 -5.54 -3.37
CA LYS A 204 0.93 -6.46 -3.94
C LYS A 204 -0.43 -5.78 -4.12
N ARG A 205 -0.84 -4.94 -3.17
CA ARG A 205 -2.13 -4.22 -3.22
C ARG A 205 -2.09 -3.01 -4.14
N VAL A 206 -1.00 -2.25 -4.13
CA VAL A 206 -0.83 -1.11 -5.04
C VAL A 206 -0.85 -1.58 -6.50
N VAL A 207 -0.19 -2.68 -6.82
CA VAL A 207 -0.27 -3.30 -8.17
C VAL A 207 -1.66 -3.91 -8.41
N GLY A 208 -2.32 -4.40 -7.36
CA GLY A 208 -3.67 -4.96 -7.42
C GLY A 208 -4.76 -3.95 -7.79
N VAL A 209 -4.57 -2.67 -7.50
CA VAL A 209 -5.52 -1.60 -7.90
C VAL A 209 -5.23 -1.02 -9.28
N MET A 210 -4.12 -1.40 -9.92
CA MET A 210 -3.83 -0.97 -11.29
C MET A 210 -4.77 -1.64 -12.28
N THR A 211 -5.34 -0.85 -13.18
CA THR A 211 -6.16 -1.34 -14.30
C THR A 211 -5.32 -2.14 -15.31
N PRO A 212 -5.94 -3.07 -16.06
CA PRO A 212 -5.26 -3.79 -17.15
C PRO A 212 -4.59 -2.85 -18.17
N GLU A 213 -5.21 -1.71 -18.45
CA GLU A 213 -4.71 -0.68 -19.37
C GLU A 213 -3.44 -0.02 -18.82
N GLN A 214 -3.44 0.35 -17.54
CA GLN A 214 -2.27 0.91 -16.86
C GLN A 214 -1.10 -0.07 -16.86
N LYS A 215 -1.36 -1.34 -16.51
CA LYS A 215 -0.33 -2.39 -16.52
C LYS A 215 0.24 -2.60 -17.92
N THR A 216 -0.61 -2.61 -18.94
CA THR A 216 -0.18 -2.77 -20.34
C THR A 216 0.63 -1.57 -20.82
N ALA A 217 0.18 -0.36 -20.55
CA ALA A 217 0.87 0.87 -20.93
C ALA A 217 2.25 0.99 -20.26
N GLN A 218 2.34 0.73 -18.96
CA GLN A 218 3.61 0.75 -18.24
C GLN A 218 4.53 -0.40 -18.69
N SER A 219 3.99 -1.59 -18.97
CA SER A 219 4.80 -2.70 -19.49
C SER A 219 5.45 -2.38 -20.82
N ARG A 220 4.69 -1.78 -21.74
CA ARG A 220 5.24 -1.30 -23.01
C ARG A 220 6.36 -0.29 -22.79
N ALA A 221 6.17 0.70 -21.91
CA ALA A 221 7.18 1.71 -21.62
C ALA A 221 8.47 1.11 -21.02
N VAL A 222 8.36 0.10 -20.15
CA VAL A 222 9.50 -0.64 -19.61
C VAL A 222 10.29 -1.30 -20.75
N TRP A 223 9.62 -2.00 -21.65
CA TRP A 223 10.31 -2.70 -22.74
C TRP A 223 10.90 -1.78 -23.80
N GLU A 224 10.22 -0.69 -24.15
CA GLU A 224 10.76 0.34 -25.04
C GLU A 224 12.07 0.92 -24.48
N ARG A 225 12.17 1.14 -23.16
CA ARG A 225 13.42 1.58 -22.52
C ARG A 225 14.50 0.51 -22.59
N LEU A 226 14.17 -0.76 -22.31
CA LEU A 226 15.14 -1.85 -22.39
C LEU A 226 15.71 -1.98 -23.80
N GLU A 227 14.88 -1.89 -24.83
CA GLU A 227 15.26 -1.96 -26.25
C GLU A 227 16.26 -0.86 -26.67
N GLN A 228 16.25 0.27 -25.97
CA GLN A 228 17.16 1.38 -26.22
C GLN A 228 18.53 1.19 -25.54
N THR A 229 18.66 0.25 -24.60
CA THR A 229 19.92 0.01 -23.92
C THR A 229 20.95 -0.67 -24.83
N GLY A 230 22.22 -0.31 -24.64
CA GLY A 230 23.33 -0.98 -25.32
C GLY A 230 23.39 -2.48 -25.00
N ILE A 231 23.14 -2.84 -23.73
CA ILE A 231 23.17 -4.23 -23.27
C ILE A 231 22.13 -5.11 -23.97
N PHE A 232 20.88 -4.66 -24.12
CA PHE A 232 19.87 -5.45 -24.84
C PHE A 232 20.24 -5.63 -26.31
N ARG A 233 20.78 -4.59 -26.96
CA ARG A 233 21.17 -4.66 -28.37
C ARG A 233 22.32 -5.64 -28.59
N SER A 234 23.31 -5.67 -27.71
CA SER A 234 24.45 -6.60 -27.78
C SER A 234 24.13 -8.02 -27.33
N SER A 235 23.15 -8.22 -26.44
CA SER A 235 22.82 -9.55 -25.92
C SER A 235 22.01 -10.40 -26.91
N THR A 236 22.55 -11.57 -27.26
CA THR A 236 21.84 -12.58 -28.05
C THR A 236 21.05 -13.54 -27.16
N ASP A 237 21.57 -13.84 -25.97
CA ASP A 237 21.01 -14.82 -25.03
C ASP A 237 20.55 -14.09 -23.77
N ILE A 238 19.24 -14.18 -23.51
CA ILE A 238 18.57 -13.38 -22.50
C ILE A 238 17.73 -14.30 -21.62
N LEU A 239 18.00 -14.28 -20.31
CA LEU A 239 17.15 -14.90 -19.31
C LEU A 239 16.08 -13.90 -18.87
N ILE A 240 14.81 -14.26 -18.98
CA ILE A 240 13.68 -13.41 -18.61
C ILE A 240 12.59 -14.26 -17.97
N TYR A 241 11.84 -13.67 -17.05
CA TYR A 241 10.71 -14.35 -16.41
C TYR A 241 9.48 -14.40 -17.32
N TRP A 242 8.62 -15.40 -17.13
CA TRP A 242 7.26 -15.37 -17.65
C TRP A 242 6.34 -14.68 -16.63
N SER A 243 5.79 -13.53 -16.99
CA SER A 243 5.14 -12.61 -16.05
C SER A 243 3.85 -13.16 -15.43
N MET A 244 3.68 -12.95 -14.12
CA MET A 244 2.39 -13.03 -13.44
C MET A 244 1.57 -11.73 -13.57
N ASP A 245 0.30 -11.76 -13.17
CA ASP A 245 -0.64 -10.62 -13.26
C ASP A 245 -0.21 -9.35 -12.51
N ASP A 246 0.68 -9.50 -11.54
CA ASP A 246 1.21 -8.44 -10.69
C ASP A 246 2.69 -8.12 -10.98
N GLU A 247 3.15 -8.44 -12.19
CA GLU A 247 4.48 -8.15 -12.73
C GLU A 247 4.38 -7.45 -14.10
N VAL A 248 5.49 -6.90 -14.57
CA VAL A 248 5.56 -6.30 -15.91
C VAL A 248 5.36 -7.40 -16.96
N ARG A 249 4.46 -7.18 -17.92
CA ARG A 249 4.04 -8.23 -18.87
C ARG A 249 5.15 -8.57 -19.86
N THR A 250 5.77 -9.74 -19.73
CA THR A 250 6.87 -10.20 -20.60
C THR A 250 6.47 -10.94 -21.87
N PRO A 251 5.32 -11.67 -21.97
CA PRO A 251 5.04 -12.49 -23.15
C PRO A 251 5.05 -11.75 -24.50
N PRO A 252 4.42 -10.56 -24.63
CA PRO A 252 4.45 -9.83 -25.90
C PRO A 252 5.87 -9.39 -26.31
N PHE A 253 6.73 -9.12 -25.34
CA PHE A 253 8.11 -8.72 -25.57
C PHE A 253 8.98 -9.90 -26.03
N ILE A 254 8.82 -11.06 -25.40
CA ILE A 254 9.50 -12.30 -25.79
C ILE A 254 9.10 -12.66 -27.23
N GLU A 255 7.79 -12.69 -27.52
CA GLU A 255 7.26 -13.01 -28.85
C GLU A 255 7.80 -12.07 -29.94
N LYS A 256 7.91 -10.76 -29.65
CA LYS A 256 8.47 -9.77 -30.58
C LYS A 256 9.91 -10.10 -31.00
N TRP A 257 10.74 -10.64 -30.11
CA TRP A 257 12.18 -10.77 -30.31
C TRP A 257 12.69 -12.22 -30.47
N HIS A 258 11.88 -13.24 -30.16
CA HIS A 258 12.34 -14.63 -30.12
C HIS A 258 12.82 -15.18 -31.48
N ALA A 259 12.42 -14.54 -32.58
CA ALA A 259 12.89 -14.90 -33.92
C ALA A 259 14.36 -14.52 -34.16
N VAL A 260 14.90 -13.55 -33.40
CA VAL A 260 16.25 -13.01 -33.60
C VAL A 260 17.13 -13.07 -32.34
N LYS A 261 16.56 -13.37 -31.19
CA LYS A 261 17.26 -13.55 -29.89
C LYS A 261 16.85 -14.86 -29.25
N ARG A 262 17.76 -15.44 -28.46
CA ARG A 262 17.53 -16.66 -27.70
C ARG A 262 17.04 -16.28 -26.30
N PHE A 263 15.80 -16.64 -26.00
CA PHE A 263 15.23 -16.43 -24.67
C PHE A 263 15.32 -17.71 -23.83
N TYR A 264 15.57 -17.50 -22.55
CA TYR A 264 15.57 -18.52 -21.53
C TYR A 264 14.57 -18.12 -20.45
N LEU A 265 13.81 -19.08 -19.94
CA LEU A 265 12.83 -18.87 -18.89
C LEU A 265 13.22 -19.69 -17.65
N PRO A 266 13.06 -19.14 -16.44
CA PRO A 266 13.18 -19.90 -15.22
C PRO A 266 11.95 -20.80 -15.03
N SER A 267 12.17 -22.06 -14.68
CA SER A 267 11.16 -23.08 -14.35
C SER A 267 11.45 -23.58 -12.93
N VAL A 268 10.40 -23.81 -12.14
CA VAL A 268 10.59 -24.19 -10.74
C VAL A 268 10.75 -25.69 -10.61
N GLN A 269 11.84 -26.13 -9.99
CA GLN A 269 12.08 -27.54 -9.70
C GLN A 269 12.34 -27.72 -8.19
N GLY A 270 11.31 -28.19 -7.49
CA GLY A 270 11.34 -28.29 -6.03
C GLY A 270 11.47 -26.92 -5.37
N ASP A 271 12.62 -26.67 -4.76
CA ASP A 271 12.94 -25.38 -4.13
C ASP A 271 13.90 -24.52 -4.96
N THR A 272 14.33 -24.91 -6.15
CA THR A 272 15.27 -24.11 -6.98
C THR A 272 14.65 -23.66 -8.31
N LEU A 273 15.29 -22.70 -8.98
CA LEU A 273 15.00 -22.38 -10.37
C LEU A 273 16.00 -23.09 -11.27
N VAL A 274 15.49 -23.77 -12.27
CA VAL A 274 16.27 -24.24 -13.42
C VAL A 274 15.99 -23.36 -14.62
N VAL A 275 16.98 -23.22 -15.50
CA VAL A 275 16.88 -22.38 -16.68
C VAL A 275 16.59 -23.28 -17.88
N LYS A 276 15.54 -22.95 -18.64
CA LYS A 276 15.13 -23.71 -19.82
C LYS A 276 15.02 -22.78 -21.02
N ARG A 277 15.32 -23.31 -22.21
CA ARG A 277 15.25 -22.53 -23.45
C ARG A 277 13.80 -22.34 -23.89
N TYR A 278 13.45 -21.12 -24.29
CA TYR A 278 12.18 -20.82 -24.95
C TYR A 278 12.29 -21.07 -26.46
N THR A 279 11.37 -21.85 -27.01
CA THR A 279 11.29 -22.17 -28.44
C THR A 279 9.95 -21.79 -29.09
N GLY A 280 9.08 -21.09 -28.35
CA GLY A 280 7.78 -20.63 -28.82
C GLY A 280 6.65 -20.99 -27.84
N SER A 281 5.56 -20.22 -27.90
CA SER A 281 4.47 -20.26 -26.90
C SER A 281 3.69 -21.58 -26.91
N ARG A 282 3.73 -22.34 -28.01
CA ARG A 282 3.10 -23.67 -28.12
C ARG A 282 3.80 -24.74 -27.30
N MET A 283 5.05 -24.50 -26.86
CA MET A 283 5.86 -25.43 -26.08
C MET A 283 5.84 -25.06 -24.58
N LEU A 284 4.89 -24.23 -24.14
CA LEU A 284 4.70 -23.90 -22.74
C LEU A 284 3.63 -24.82 -22.14
N THR A 285 3.98 -25.54 -21.09
CA THR A 285 3.04 -26.31 -20.28
C THR A 285 2.71 -25.54 -19.00
N GLN A 286 1.56 -25.82 -18.40
CA GLN A 286 1.19 -25.18 -17.15
C GLN A 286 2.09 -25.71 -16.03
N GLY A 287 2.92 -24.84 -15.44
CA GLY A 287 3.85 -25.23 -14.37
C GLY A 287 3.13 -25.71 -13.12
N GLU A 288 3.62 -26.81 -12.54
CA GLU A 288 2.93 -27.56 -11.49
C GLU A 288 2.78 -26.80 -10.16
N GLN A 289 3.70 -25.89 -9.83
CA GLN A 289 3.77 -25.32 -8.48
C GLN A 289 3.13 -23.92 -8.34
N PHE A 290 3.09 -23.12 -9.40
CA PHE A 290 2.56 -21.75 -9.37
C PHE A 290 1.63 -21.40 -10.53
N GLY A 291 1.30 -22.36 -11.41
CA GLY A 291 0.43 -22.15 -12.56
C GLY A 291 1.02 -21.20 -13.62
N ILE A 292 2.31 -20.88 -13.53
CA ILE A 292 3.03 -20.08 -14.52
C ILE A 292 3.37 -21.01 -15.68
N PRO A 293 3.11 -20.63 -16.94
CA PRO A 293 3.57 -21.40 -18.09
C PRO A 293 5.08 -21.59 -18.09
N GLU A 294 5.55 -22.83 -18.17
CA GLU A 294 6.96 -23.20 -18.19
C GLU A 294 7.32 -23.87 -19.52
N PRO A 295 8.49 -23.61 -20.10
CA PRO A 295 8.91 -24.26 -21.33
C PRO A 295 9.17 -25.76 -21.11
N GLU A 296 8.75 -26.55 -22.09
CA GLU A 296 9.11 -27.95 -22.23
C GLU A 296 10.60 -28.11 -22.53
N GLY A 297 11.15 -29.26 -22.14
CA GLY A 297 12.55 -29.62 -22.39
C GLY A 297 13.42 -29.61 -21.14
N GLU A 298 14.67 -30.01 -21.34
CA GLU A 298 15.66 -30.17 -20.28
C GLU A 298 16.23 -28.83 -19.81
N ALA A 299 16.68 -28.82 -18.56
CA ALA A 299 17.41 -27.69 -18.00
C ALA A 299 18.73 -27.50 -18.77
N VAL A 300 19.05 -26.24 -19.06
CA VAL A 300 20.31 -25.86 -19.70
C VAL A 300 21.40 -25.93 -18.63
N SER A 301 22.45 -26.71 -18.91
CA SER A 301 23.59 -26.91 -18.00
C SER A 301 24.61 -25.77 -18.06
N ASP A 302 24.85 -25.21 -19.25
CA ASP A 302 25.76 -24.09 -19.47
C ASP A 302 25.00 -22.76 -19.57
N LEU A 303 25.17 -21.92 -18.55
CA LEU A 303 24.57 -20.59 -18.48
C LEU A 303 25.49 -19.48 -18.98
N SER A 304 26.74 -19.78 -19.36
CA SER A 304 27.74 -18.79 -19.79
C SER A 304 27.36 -17.94 -21.01
N PRO A 305 26.51 -18.39 -21.96
CA PRO A 305 26.07 -17.55 -23.06
C PRO A 305 25.16 -16.38 -22.63
N ILE A 306 24.46 -16.52 -21.49
CA ILE A 306 23.43 -15.57 -21.05
C ILE A 306 24.10 -14.30 -20.52
N THR A 307 23.99 -13.21 -21.28
CA THR A 307 24.66 -11.93 -20.96
C THR A 307 23.73 -10.90 -20.31
N LEU A 308 22.42 -11.10 -20.42
CA LEU A 308 21.40 -10.24 -19.81
C LEU A 308 20.37 -11.10 -19.08
N VAL A 309 20.08 -10.72 -17.82
CA VAL A 309 19.05 -11.32 -16.99
C VAL A 309 18.05 -10.24 -16.59
N VAL A 310 16.78 -10.43 -16.98
CA VAL A 310 15.68 -9.57 -16.57
C VAL A 310 14.97 -10.21 -15.38
N VAL A 311 15.00 -9.52 -14.24
CA VAL A 311 14.57 -10.06 -12.94
C VAL A 311 13.29 -9.37 -12.47
N PRO A 312 12.23 -10.13 -12.09
CA PRO A 312 11.04 -9.57 -11.48
C PRO A 312 11.26 -9.27 -9.99
N GLY A 313 10.43 -8.39 -9.45
CA GLY A 313 10.46 -8.06 -8.03
C GLY A 313 9.16 -7.40 -7.56
N ARG A 314 8.97 -7.42 -6.24
CA ARG A 314 7.92 -6.65 -5.57
C ARG A 314 8.30 -5.19 -5.45
N ALA A 315 9.55 -4.87 -5.14
CA ALA A 315 10.00 -3.50 -5.06
C ALA A 315 11.46 -3.37 -5.47
N PHE A 316 11.83 -2.19 -5.93
CA PHE A 316 13.20 -1.84 -6.28
C PHE A 316 13.54 -0.43 -5.77
N ASN A 317 14.80 -0.15 -5.46
CA ASN A 317 15.28 1.22 -5.20
C ASN A 317 16.33 1.66 -6.23
N LYS A 318 16.73 2.93 -6.16
CA LYS A 318 17.73 3.53 -7.06
C LYS A 318 19.12 2.92 -6.92
N GLN A 319 19.40 2.24 -5.81
CA GLN A 319 20.67 1.56 -5.53
C GLN A 319 20.70 0.11 -6.02
N GLY A 320 19.66 -0.33 -6.75
CA GLY A 320 19.56 -1.68 -7.30
C GLY A 320 19.09 -2.74 -6.30
N HIS A 321 18.72 -2.37 -5.07
CA HIS A 321 18.15 -3.32 -4.11
C HIS A 321 16.79 -3.79 -4.59
N ARG A 322 16.51 -5.08 -4.38
CA ARG A 322 15.30 -5.75 -4.84
C ARG A 322 14.61 -6.48 -3.69
N LEU A 323 13.30 -6.30 -3.62
CA LEU A 323 12.44 -7.11 -2.75
C LEU A 323 11.77 -8.22 -3.58
N GLY A 324 12.21 -9.46 -3.43
CA GLY A 324 11.56 -10.61 -4.06
C GLY A 324 10.24 -11.03 -3.39
N ARG A 325 9.65 -12.12 -3.87
CA ARG A 325 8.42 -12.73 -3.29
C ARG A 325 8.65 -13.45 -1.95
N GLY A 326 9.91 -13.67 -1.57
CA GLY A 326 10.29 -14.23 -0.26
C GLY A 326 10.79 -15.67 -0.25
N ARG A 327 10.86 -16.35 -1.41
CA ARG A 327 11.41 -17.72 -1.53
C ARG A 327 12.90 -17.78 -1.92
N GLY A 328 13.55 -16.63 -2.09
CA GLY A 328 14.99 -16.59 -2.42
C GLY A 328 15.37 -17.28 -3.73
N PHE A 329 14.44 -17.47 -4.67
CA PHE A 329 14.68 -18.20 -5.91
C PHE A 329 15.75 -17.52 -6.78
N TYR A 330 15.58 -16.24 -7.05
CA TYR A 330 16.54 -15.45 -7.83
C TYR A 330 17.84 -15.21 -7.07
N ASP A 331 17.80 -15.08 -5.75
CA ASP A 331 19.01 -14.87 -4.94
C ASP A 331 19.92 -16.11 -4.97
N ARG A 332 19.38 -17.29 -5.30
CA ARG A 332 20.13 -18.51 -5.58
C ARG A 332 20.52 -18.70 -7.05
N LEU A 333 19.74 -18.17 -7.98
CA LEU A 333 20.01 -18.27 -9.43
C LEU A 333 21.06 -17.26 -9.92
N LEU A 334 20.98 -16.01 -9.46
CA LEU A 334 21.84 -14.93 -9.93
C LEU A 334 23.33 -15.12 -9.64
N PRO A 335 23.75 -15.76 -8.53
CA PRO A 335 25.16 -16.13 -8.32
C PRO A 335 25.72 -17.09 -9.37
N LEU A 336 24.88 -17.86 -10.08
CA LEU A 336 25.30 -18.75 -11.17
C LEU A 336 25.58 -17.99 -12.47
N LEU A 337 25.21 -16.71 -12.54
CA LEU A 337 25.35 -15.81 -13.69
C LEU A 337 26.14 -14.54 -13.28
N PRO A 338 27.37 -14.67 -12.75
CA PRO A 338 28.09 -13.52 -12.20
C PRO A 338 28.45 -12.49 -13.28
N HIS A 339 28.69 -12.95 -14.51
CA HIS A 339 29.07 -12.14 -15.67
C HIS A 339 27.88 -11.43 -16.34
N ALA A 340 26.66 -11.89 -16.11
CA ALA A 340 25.48 -11.36 -16.77
C ALA A 340 25.02 -10.06 -16.10
N VAL A 341 24.57 -9.11 -16.92
CA VAL A 341 23.97 -7.87 -16.43
C VAL A 341 22.55 -8.15 -15.93
N LYS A 342 22.23 -7.63 -14.75
CA LYS A 342 20.99 -7.89 -14.00
C LYS A 342 20.10 -6.66 -14.07
N ALA A 343 19.02 -6.76 -14.83
CA ALA A 343 18.05 -5.69 -15.02
C ALA A 343 16.77 -5.96 -14.23
N GLY A 344 16.44 -5.10 -13.27
CA GLY A 344 15.16 -5.17 -12.56
C GLY A 344 14.04 -4.51 -13.37
N ALA A 345 12.97 -5.24 -13.68
CA ALA A 345 11.81 -4.68 -14.37
C ALA A 345 10.64 -4.47 -13.41
N CYS A 346 10.08 -3.25 -13.33
CA CYS A 346 8.98 -2.96 -12.43
C CYS A 346 8.05 -1.83 -12.90
N PHE A 347 6.84 -1.79 -12.34
CA PHE A 347 5.96 -0.63 -12.46
C PHE A 347 6.48 0.54 -11.63
N ASP A 348 6.09 1.77 -11.96
CA ASP A 348 6.59 2.95 -11.24
C ASP A 348 6.19 2.93 -9.75
N CYS A 349 5.02 2.37 -9.42
CA CYS A 349 4.55 2.20 -8.04
C CYS A 349 5.38 1.20 -7.20
N GLN A 350 6.26 0.43 -7.85
CA GLN A 350 7.17 -0.52 -7.20
C GLN A 350 8.56 0.08 -6.95
N LYS A 351 8.83 1.30 -7.43
CA LYS A 351 10.07 2.05 -7.16
C LYS A 351 9.93 2.72 -5.80
N LEU A 352 10.72 2.26 -4.82
CA LEU A 352 10.71 2.76 -3.45
C LEU A 352 11.99 3.54 -3.13
N PRO A 353 11.94 4.55 -2.25
CA PRO A 353 13.14 5.25 -1.79
C PRO A 353 14.13 4.32 -1.08
N SER A 354 13.60 3.34 -0.34
CA SER A 354 14.36 2.30 0.34
C SER A 354 13.62 0.97 0.24
N VAL A 355 14.40 -0.10 0.11
CA VAL A 355 13.95 -1.49 0.10
C VAL A 355 14.68 -2.21 1.22
N PRO A 356 13.98 -2.89 2.15
CA PRO A 356 14.66 -3.72 3.15
C PRO A 356 15.44 -4.83 2.47
N THR A 357 16.70 -4.99 2.86
CA THR A 357 17.65 -5.96 2.30
C THR A 357 18.26 -6.84 3.39
N ASP A 358 18.60 -8.07 3.04
CA ASP A 358 19.46 -8.95 3.84
C ASP A 358 20.82 -9.06 3.15
N GLU A 359 21.84 -9.58 3.84
CA GLU A 359 23.20 -9.76 3.32
C GLU A 359 23.26 -10.65 2.06
N ASN A 360 22.29 -11.54 1.90
CA ASN A 360 22.21 -12.47 0.78
C ASN A 360 21.44 -11.92 -0.45
N ASP A 361 20.87 -10.72 -0.38
CA ASP A 361 20.10 -10.16 -1.49
C ASP A 361 21.04 -9.62 -2.59
N ILE A 362 20.88 -10.13 -3.81
CA ILE A 362 21.68 -9.69 -4.96
C ILE A 362 21.12 -8.40 -5.56
N LYS A 363 21.98 -7.40 -5.73
CA LYS A 363 21.62 -6.12 -6.37
C LYS A 363 21.47 -6.26 -7.88
N MET A 364 20.56 -5.48 -8.42
CA MET A 364 20.44 -5.27 -9.86
C MET A 364 21.44 -4.20 -10.31
N ASP A 365 21.97 -4.36 -11.51
CA ASP A 365 22.87 -3.38 -12.13
C ASP A 365 22.11 -2.13 -12.57
N PHE A 366 20.84 -2.29 -13.01
CA PHE A 366 19.94 -1.17 -13.26
C PHE A 366 18.47 -1.58 -13.13
N ILE A 367 17.59 -0.58 -12.97
CA ILE A 367 16.14 -0.73 -12.86
C ILE A 367 15.49 -0.04 -14.06
N ILE A 368 14.50 -0.68 -14.67
CA ILE A 368 13.75 -0.22 -15.84
C ILE A 368 12.38 0.32 -15.42
#